data_AF-A0AAD5MR88-F1
#
_entry.id   AF-A0AAD5MR88-F1
#
_cell.length_a   1.000
_cell.length_b   1.000
_cell.length_c   1.000
_cell.angle_alpha   90.00
_cell.angle_beta   90.00
_cell.angle_gamma   90.00
#
_symmetry.space_group_name_H-M   'P 1'
#
loop_
_entity.id
_entity.type
_entity.pdbx_description
1 polymer ?
#
loop_
_entity_poly.entity_id
_entity_poly.type
_entity_poly.pdbx_seq_one_letter_code
_entity_poly.pdbx_strand_id
1 'polypeptide(L)'
;MDKKAEMEWNQVINRKKQGIAVVELHKTGMKTADIVEFHWLHTSDSLQSRKNFKEFGGIDDRSSKDRPDTSSTPENIQKIRYQVQRSPKRSMCKMAAEARD
;
A
#
# COMPACT_ATOMS: atom_id res chain seq x y z
N MET A 1 9.78 17.60 -9.54
CA MET A 1 9.59 16.22 -9.05
C MET A 1 10.93 15.53 -9.08
N ASP A 2 11.26 14.79 -8.04
CA ASP A 2 12.53 14.08 -7.94
C ASP A 2 12.54 12.90 -8.94
N LYS A 3 13.61 12.74 -9.73
CA LYS A 3 13.68 11.71 -10.81
C LYS A 3 13.48 10.30 -10.25
N LYS A 4 13.88 10.08 -8.99
CA LYS A 4 13.67 8.84 -8.26
C LYS A 4 12.17 8.56 -8.04
N ALA A 5 11.42 9.57 -7.59
CA ALA A 5 9.98 9.43 -7.34
C ALA A 5 9.22 9.13 -8.64
N GLU A 6 9.60 9.74 -9.76
CA GLU A 6 9.01 9.49 -11.07
C GLU A 6 9.29 8.07 -11.58
N MET A 7 10.52 7.57 -11.38
CA MET A 7 10.89 6.20 -11.72
C MET A 7 10.12 5.17 -10.89
N GLU A 8 9.99 5.38 -9.59
CA GLU A 8 9.21 4.53 -8.70
C GLU A 8 7.73 4.51 -9.11
N TRP A 9 7.15 5.68 -9.41
CA TRP A 9 5.79 5.80 -9.92
C TRP A 9 5.58 5.01 -11.22
N ASN A 10 6.50 5.14 -12.17
CA ASN A 10 6.43 4.40 -13.43
C ASN A 10 6.53 2.88 -13.24
N GLN A 11 7.39 2.42 -12.31
CA GLN A 11 7.47 1.01 -11.97
C GLN A 11 6.18 0.47 -11.33
N VAL A 12 5.53 1.25 -10.48
CA VAL A 12 4.24 0.87 -9.87
C VAL A 12 3.15 0.77 -10.94
N ILE A 13 3.05 1.76 -11.83
CA ILE A 13 2.08 1.77 -12.93
C ILE A 13 2.28 0.55 -13.84
N ASN A 14 3.51 0.24 -14.21
CA ASN A 14 3.81 -0.90 -15.07
C ASN A 14 3.43 -2.24 -14.40
N ARG A 15 3.74 -2.42 -13.11
CA ARG A 15 3.33 -3.63 -12.37
C ARG A 15 1.82 -3.80 -12.32
N LYS A 16 1.07 -2.72 -12.07
CA LYS A 16 -0.40 -2.77 -12.09
C LYS A 16 -0.95 -3.18 -13.45
N LYS A 17 -0.41 -2.62 -14.55
CA LYS A 17 -0.81 -2.99 -15.91
C LYS A 17 -0.55 -4.47 -16.21
N GLN A 18 0.61 -4.98 -15.80
CA GLN A 18 0.96 -6.40 -15.96
C GLN A 18 0.00 -7.31 -15.17
N GLY A 19 -0.30 -6.96 -13.92
CA GLY A 19 -1.25 -7.71 -13.10
C GLY A 19 -2.67 -7.74 -13.68
N ILE A 20 -3.13 -6.63 -14.28
CA ILE A 20 -4.42 -6.56 -15.00
C ILE A 20 -4.42 -7.54 -16.16
N ALA A 21 -3.40 -7.51 -17.02
CA ALA A 21 -3.30 -8.42 -18.16
C ALA A 21 -3.28 -9.90 -17.72
N VAL A 22 -2.51 -10.24 -16.68
CA VAL A 22 -2.48 -11.61 -16.12
C VAL A 22 -3.88 -12.06 -15.68
N VAL A 23 -4.62 -11.20 -14.98
CA VAL A 23 -5.96 -11.54 -14.49
C VAL A 23 -6.97 -11.68 -15.63
N GLU A 24 -6.91 -10.80 -16.63
CA GLU A 24 -7.77 -10.88 -17.82
C GLU A 24 -7.54 -12.18 -18.59
N LEU A 25 -6.28 -12.54 -18.85
CA LEU A 25 -5.93 -13.79 -19.53
C LEU A 25 -6.24 -15.04 -18.68
N HIS A 26 -6.12 -14.93 -17.36
CA HIS A 26 -6.55 -16.01 -16.49
C HIS A 26 -8.07 -16.22 -16.55
N LYS A 27 -8.87 -15.13 -16.68
CA LYS A 27 -10.33 -15.22 -16.85
C LYS A 27 -10.73 -15.86 -18.18
N THR A 28 -9.93 -15.69 -19.24
CA THR A 28 -10.16 -16.39 -20.53
C THR A 28 -9.76 -17.87 -20.49
N GLY A 29 -9.18 -18.35 -19.38
CA GLY A 29 -8.81 -19.75 -19.18
C GLY A 29 -7.39 -20.11 -19.62
N MET A 30 -6.56 -19.13 -19.97
CA MET A 30 -5.16 -19.39 -20.31
C MET A 30 -4.38 -19.92 -19.09
N LYS A 31 -3.46 -20.86 -19.35
CA LYS A 31 -2.58 -21.38 -18.30
C LYS A 31 -1.54 -20.34 -17.97
N THR A 32 -1.10 -20.34 -16.71
CA THR A 32 -0.08 -19.39 -16.23
C THR A 32 1.25 -19.52 -16.96
N ALA A 33 1.62 -20.73 -17.42
CA ALA A 33 2.82 -20.94 -18.23
C ALA A 33 2.75 -20.16 -19.55
N ASP A 34 1.63 -20.27 -20.27
CA ASP A 34 1.39 -19.58 -21.54
C ASP A 34 1.37 -18.05 -21.36
N ILE A 35 0.81 -17.57 -20.23
CA ILE A 35 0.78 -16.13 -19.90
C ILE A 35 2.20 -15.61 -19.65
N VAL A 36 3.01 -16.36 -18.91
CA VAL A 36 4.41 -16.01 -18.60
C VAL A 36 5.24 -15.92 -19.88
N GLU A 37 5.09 -16.90 -20.78
CA GLU A 37 5.77 -16.94 -22.07
C GLU A 37 5.32 -15.81 -23.00
N PHE A 38 4.01 -15.54 -23.09
CA PHE A 38 3.47 -14.52 -23.99
C PHE A 38 3.82 -13.09 -23.55
N HIS A 39 3.77 -12.80 -22.24
CA HIS A 39 3.98 -11.45 -21.70
C HIS A 39 5.39 -11.20 -21.17
N TRP A 40 6.31 -12.16 -21.27
CA TRP A 40 7.70 -12.04 -20.78
C TRP A 40 7.76 -11.64 -19.30
N LEU A 41 6.79 -12.11 -18.52
CA LEU A 41 6.69 -11.79 -17.10
C LEU A 41 7.53 -12.75 -16.29
N HIS A 42 8.02 -12.28 -15.14
CA HIS A 42 8.61 -13.22 -14.20
C HIS A 42 7.52 -14.13 -13.62
N THR A 43 7.80 -15.43 -13.51
CA THR A 43 6.84 -16.42 -13.03
C THR A 43 6.29 -16.08 -11.64
N SER A 44 7.13 -15.47 -10.78
CA SER A 44 6.74 -14.97 -9.46
C SER A 44 5.59 -13.97 -9.53
N ASP A 45 5.67 -13.03 -10.46
CA ASP A 45 4.77 -11.88 -10.52
C ASP A 45 3.40 -12.29 -11.06
N SER A 46 3.41 -13.20 -12.04
CA SER A 46 2.19 -13.81 -12.57
C SER A 46 1.48 -14.68 -11.52
N LEU A 47 2.24 -15.49 -10.77
CA LEU A 47 1.69 -16.30 -9.69
C LEU A 47 1.14 -15.45 -8.54
N GLN A 48 1.86 -14.39 -8.16
CA GLN A 48 1.44 -13.47 -7.11
C GLN A 48 0.18 -12.71 -7.52
N SER A 49 0.11 -12.20 -8.75
CA SER A 49 -1.08 -11.51 -9.28
C SER A 49 -2.31 -12.43 -9.29
N ARG A 50 -2.14 -13.69 -9.74
CA ARG A 50 -3.20 -14.70 -9.71
C ARG A 50 -3.64 -15.03 -8.28
N LYS A 51 -2.70 -15.11 -7.34
CA LYS A 51 -2.98 -15.36 -5.92
C LYS A 51 -3.76 -14.20 -5.31
N ASN A 52 -3.32 -12.96 -5.50
CA ASN A 52 -4.02 -11.76 -5.03
C ASN A 52 -5.44 -11.69 -5.59
N PHE A 53 -5.62 -12.00 -6.88
CA PHE A 53 -6.94 -12.04 -7.49
C PHE A 53 -7.86 -13.10 -6.87
N LYS A 54 -7.34 -14.31 -6.59
CA LYS A 54 -8.12 -15.38 -5.95
C LYS A 54 -8.45 -15.10 -4.48
N GLU A 55 -7.53 -14.48 -3.74
CA GLU A 55 -7.68 -14.24 -2.31
C GLU A 55 -8.49 -12.97 -1.98
N PHE A 56 -8.27 -11.88 -2.73
CA PHE A 56 -8.84 -10.56 -2.42
C PHE A 56 -9.78 -10.03 -3.49
N GLY A 57 -9.92 -10.72 -4.63
CA GLY A 57 -10.74 -10.26 -5.77
C GLY A 57 -10.12 -9.09 -6.54
N GLY A 58 -8.90 -8.67 -6.18
CA GLY A 58 -8.20 -7.53 -6.73
C GLY A 58 -6.75 -7.81 -7.09
N ILE A 59 -6.10 -6.81 -7.68
CA ILE A 59 -4.70 -6.87 -8.17
C ILE A 59 -3.80 -6.02 -7.27
N ASP A 60 -4.40 -5.19 -6.43
CA ASP A 60 -3.66 -4.39 -5.46
C ASP A 60 -2.88 -5.29 -4.52
N ASP A 61 -1.69 -4.81 -4.14
CA ASP A 61 -0.87 -5.46 -3.14
C ASP A 61 -1.62 -5.52 -1.81
N ARG A 62 -1.33 -6.54 -1.01
CA ARG A 62 -1.84 -6.61 0.36
C ARG A 62 -1.46 -5.32 1.09
N SER A 63 -2.41 -4.73 1.79
CA SER A 63 -2.10 -3.65 2.72
C SER A 63 -1.00 -4.14 3.67
N SER A 64 0.08 -3.35 3.79
CA SER A 64 1.17 -3.66 4.71
C SER A 64 0.64 -3.85 6.13
N LYS A 65 1.35 -4.68 6.91
CA LYS A 65 0.97 -5.15 8.25
C LYS A 65 0.42 -4.02 9.13
N ASP A 66 -0.65 -4.38 9.84
CA ASP A 66 -1.53 -3.70 10.82
C ASP A 66 -0.98 -2.56 11.69
N ARG A 67 0.34 -2.36 11.78
CA ARG A 67 0.89 -1.29 12.61
C ARG A 67 0.76 0.04 11.87
N PRO A 68 0.00 1.01 12.40
CA PRO A 68 -0.09 2.31 11.79
C PRO A 68 1.31 2.95 11.73
N ASP A 69 1.62 3.55 10.59
CA ASP A 69 2.91 4.23 10.31
C ASP A 69 3.19 5.37 11.30
N THR A 70 2.14 5.91 11.93
CA THR A 70 2.24 6.96 12.93
C THR A 70 1.67 6.52 14.28
N SER A 71 2.20 7.08 15.37
CA SER A 71 1.65 6.95 16.73
C SER A 71 0.31 7.67 16.92
N SER A 72 -0.35 8.09 15.84
CA SER A 72 -1.66 8.77 15.81
C SER A 72 -2.80 7.80 16.13
N THR A 73 -2.65 7.02 17.20
CA THR A 73 -3.74 6.20 17.71
C THR A 73 -4.89 7.12 18.15
N PRO A 74 -6.15 6.66 18.10
CA PRO A 74 -7.28 7.44 18.59
C PRO A 74 -7.07 7.96 20.02
N GLU A 75 -6.41 7.17 20.88
CA GLU A 75 -6.07 7.53 22.25
C GLU A 75 -5.10 8.73 22.33
N ASN A 76 -4.02 8.70 21.55
CA ASN A 76 -3.03 9.79 21.55
C ASN A 76 -3.63 11.09 20.99
N ILE A 77 -4.47 10.98 19.95
CA ILE A 77 -5.21 12.12 19.41
C ILE A 77 -6.14 12.72 20.48
N GLN A 78 -6.84 11.89 21.25
CA GLN A 78 -7.72 12.35 22.32
C GLN A 78 -6.93 13.02 23.45
N LYS A 79 -5.79 12.46 23.87
CA LYS A 79 -4.89 13.09 24.87
C LYS A 79 -4.44 14.49 24.44
N ILE A 80 -3.99 14.63 23.19
CA ILE A 80 -3.57 15.92 22.63
C ILE A 80 -4.75 16.91 22.58
N ARG A 81 -5.92 16.49 22.08
CA ARG A 81 -7.12 17.34 22.04
C ARG A 81 -7.53 17.82 23.42
N TYR A 82 -7.50 16.94 24.41
CA TYR A 82 -7.81 17.27 25.80
C TYR A 82 -6.82 18.30 26.38
N GLN A 83 -5.51 18.12 26.14
CA GLN A 83 -4.50 19.07 26.58
C GLN A 83 -4.65 20.44 25.92
N VAL A 84 -4.95 20.50 24.62
CA VAL A 84 -5.23 21.74 23.88
C VAL A 84 -6.44 22.46 24.47
N GLN A 85 -7.54 21.74 24.74
CA GLN A 85 -8.74 22.32 25.35
C GLN A 85 -8.47 22.87 26.76
N ARG A 86 -7.68 22.15 27.57
CA ARG A 86 -7.38 22.52 28.96
C ARG A 86 -6.39 23.68 29.06
N SER A 87 -5.49 23.85 28.09
CA SER A 87 -4.50 24.93 28.08
C SER A 87 -4.15 25.38 26.65
N PRO A 88 -4.95 26.26 26.03
CA PRO A 88 -4.76 26.69 24.63
C PRO A 88 -3.50 27.55 24.40
N LYS A 89 -2.84 28.02 25.47
CA LYS A 89 -1.56 28.75 25.39
C LYS A 89 -0.34 27.83 25.28
N ARG A 90 -0.49 26.53 25.48
CA ARG A 90 0.63 25.57 25.33
C ARG A 90 0.92 25.31 23.85
N SER A 91 2.19 25.30 23.50
CA SER A 91 2.66 24.97 22.15
C SER A 91 2.30 23.53 21.79
N MET A 92 1.72 23.32 20.60
CA MET A 92 1.41 21.98 20.08
C MET A 92 2.63 21.06 20.03
N CYS A 93 3.83 21.61 19.76
CA CYS A 93 5.07 20.83 19.72
C CYS A 93 5.42 20.21 21.08
N LYS A 94 5.15 20.92 22.18
CA LYS A 94 5.44 20.43 23.53
C LYS A 94 4.46 19.32 23.94
N MET A 95 3.17 19.50 23.62
CA MET A 95 2.13 18.49 23.87
C MET A 95 2.35 17.22 23.04
N ALA A 96 2.78 17.36 21.79
CA ALA A 96 3.09 16.23 20.92
C ALA A 96 4.33 15.45 21.38
N ALA A 97 5.30 16.10 22.05
CA ALA A 97 6.45 15.42 22.63
C ALA A 97 6.06 14.61 23.89
N GLU A 98 5.30 15.20 24.81
CA GLU A 98 4.82 14.54 26.04
C GLU A 98 3.85 13.37 25.76
N ALA A 99 3.16 13.35 24.63
CA ALA A 99 2.24 12.28 24.25
C ALA A 99 2.93 11.06 23.61
N ARG A 100 4.25 11.12 23.35
CA ARG A 100 5.02 10.04 22.71
C ARG A 100 5.81 9.18 23.69
N ASP A 101 6.02 9.66 24.91
CA ASP A 101 6.63 8.94 26.04
C ASP A 101 5.60 8.09 26.79
#